data_AF-A0A6J7KGT7-F1
#
_entry.id   AF-A0A6J7KGT7-F1
#
_cell.length_a   1.000
_cell.length_b   1.000
_cell.length_c   1.000
_cell.angle_alpha   90.00
_cell.angle_beta   90.00
_cell.angle_gamma   90.00
#
_symmetry.space_group_name_H-M   'P 1'
#
loop_
_entity.id
_entity.type
_entity.pdbx_description
1 polymer ?
#
loop_
_entity_poly.entity_id
_entity_poly.type
_entity_poly.pdbx_seq_one_letter_code
_entity_poly.pdbx_strand_id
1 'polypeptide(L)' 'MARTVEQAGAGIAVPPDDPVAFIAALERLLDDPAARITMGESARRFVVGWASPAAVAAAYEELFGELIDRRS' A
#
# COMPACT_ATOMS: atom_id res chain seq x y z
N MET A 1 9.00 -0.51 1.01
CA MET A 1 7.87 -1.44 0.86
C MET A 1 7.25 -1.81 2.21
N ALA A 2 8.02 -2.25 3.22
CA ALA A 2 7.49 -2.59 4.56
C ALA A 2 6.57 -1.51 5.17
N ARG A 3 7.04 -0.25 5.25
CA ARG A 3 6.22 0.90 5.69
C ARG A 3 4.90 1.05 4.91
N THR A 4 4.94 0.79 3.60
CA THR A 4 3.78 0.93 2.70
C THR A 4 2.71 -0.13 2.98
N VAL A 5 3.12 -1.37 3.24
CA VAL A 5 2.22 -2.48 3.56
C VAL A 5 1.54 -2.28 4.92
N GLU A 6 2.29 -1.84 5.91
CA GLU A 6 1.77 -1.57 7.26
C GLU A 6 0.82 -0.37 7.29
N GLN A 7 1.21 0.75 6.65
CA GLN A 7 0.35 1.94 6.55
C GLN A 7 -0.94 1.68 5.79
N ALA A 8 -0.90 0.79 4.79
CA ALA A 8 -2.08 0.39 4.03
C ALA A 8 -2.97 -0.63 4.77
N GLY A 9 -2.53 -1.16 5.92
CA GLY A 9 -3.18 -2.31 6.56
C GLY A 9 -3.24 -3.54 5.65
N ALA A 10 -2.31 -3.63 4.69
CA ALA A 10 -2.33 -4.58 3.59
C ALA A 10 -1.62 -5.91 3.92
N GLY A 11 -1.06 -6.03 5.13
CA GLY A 11 -0.35 -7.21 5.59
C GLY A 11 0.53 -6.93 6.80
N ILE A 12 1.41 -7.88 7.11
CA ILE A 12 2.38 -7.82 8.20
C ILE A 12 3.78 -7.80 7.58
N ALA A 13 4.59 -6.80 7.91
CA ALA A 13 6.00 -6.80 7.53
C ALA A 13 6.83 -7.48 8.62
N VAL A 14 7.86 -8.22 8.21
CA VAL A 14 8.82 -8.86 9.11
C VAL A 14 10.24 -8.45 8.74
N PRO A 15 11.21 -8.53 9.66
CA PRO A 15 12.61 -8.28 9.34
C PRO A 15 13.11 -9.20 8.21
N PRO A 16 14.06 -8.73 7.38
CA PRO A 16 14.72 -9.61 6.42
C PRO A 16 15.52 -10.69 7.15
N ASP A 17 15.64 -11.87 6.53
CA ASP A 17 16.39 -13.03 7.04
C ASP A 17 15.98 -13.52 8.44
N ASP A 18 14.75 -13.21 8.87
CA ASP A 18 14.17 -13.68 10.12
C ASP A 18 13.04 -14.71 9.86
N PRO A 19 13.38 -16.01 9.71
CA PRO A 19 12.40 -17.05 9.47
C PRO A 19 11.45 -17.26 10.66
N VAL A 20 11.90 -16.95 11.88
CA VAL A 20 11.07 -17.09 13.10
C VAL A 20 9.95 -16.05 13.08
N ALA A 21 10.28 -14.79 12.81
CA ALA A 21 9.29 -13.73 12.66
C ALA A 21 8.34 -14.00 11.49
N PHE A 22 8.84 -14.54 10.37
CA PHE A 22 8.00 -14.90 9.22
C PHE A 22 6.98 -15.99 9.56
N ILE A 23 7.40 -17.06 10.23
CA ILE A 23 6.50 -18.16 10.64
C ILE A 23 5.43 -17.64 11.60
N ALA A 24 5.81 -16.87 12.63
CA ALA A 24 4.86 -16.32 13.59
C ALA A 24 3.83 -15.38 12.93
N ALA A 25 4.24 -14.59 11.93
CA ALA A 25 3.32 -13.76 11.16
C ALA A 25 2.35 -14.60 10.30
N LEU A 26 2.83 -15.71 9.74
CA LEU A 26 2.00 -16.64 8.97
C LEU A 26 0.98 -17.35 9.86
N GLU A 27 1.39 -17.85 11.03
CA GLU A 27 0.49 -18.46 12.01
C GLU A 27 -0.64 -17.50 12.41
N ARG A 28 -0.31 -16.25 12.76
CA ARG A 28 -1.31 -15.21 13.05
C ARG A 28 -2.32 -15.00 11.92
N LEU A 29 -1.86 -15.03 10.67
CA LEU A 29 -2.74 -14.88 9.50
C LEU A 29 -3.61 -16.11 9.27
N LEU A 30 -3.11 -17.31 9.57
CA LEU A 30 -3.86 -18.55 9.42
C LEU A 30 -4.96 -18.65 10.49
N ASP A 31 -4.65 -18.25 11.71
CA ASP A 31 -5.54 -18.31 12.88
C ASP A 31 -6.66 -17.26 12.88
N ASP A 32 -6.51 -16.17 12.10
CA ASP A 32 -7.54 -15.14 11.94
C ASP A 32 -7.97 -14.96 10.47
N PRO A 33 -8.94 -15.77 9.99
CA PRO A 33 -9.49 -15.65 8.64
C PRO A 33 -10.14 -14.30 8.35
N ALA A 34 -10.74 -13.65 9.34
CA ALA A 34 -11.42 -12.38 9.15
C ALA A 34 -10.40 -11.26 8.91
N ALA A 35 -9.38 -11.16 9.77
CA ALA A 35 -8.29 -10.20 9.57
C ALA A 35 -7.57 -10.42 8.24
N ARG A 36 -7.34 -11.69 7.84
CA ARG A 36 -6.73 -12.02 6.56
C ARG A 36 -7.53 -11.49 5.35
N ILE A 37 -8.86 -11.60 5.38
CA ILE A 37 -9.72 -11.05 4.33
C ILE A 37 -9.64 -9.52 4.33
N THR A 38 -9.77 -8.88 5.49
CA THR A 38 -9.68 -7.42 5.61
C THR A 38 -8.33 -6.87 5.10
N MET A 39 -7.22 -7.55 5.39
CA MET A 39 -5.91 -7.17 4.87
C MET A 39 -5.85 -7.28 3.34
N GLY A 40 -6.43 -8.33 2.76
CA GLY A 40 -6.50 -8.50 1.30
C GLY A 40 -7.33 -7.41 0.60
N GLU A 41 -8.49 -7.06 1.17
CA GLU A 41 -9.32 -5.96 0.67
C GLU A 41 -8.61 -4.61 0.78
N SER A 42 -7.89 -4.39 1.88
CA SER A 42 -7.10 -3.17 2.11
C SER A 42 -5.93 -3.08 1.12
N ALA A 43 -5.24 -4.20 0.86
CA ALA A 43 -4.21 -4.29 -0.18
C ALA A 43 -4.77 -3.94 -1.57
N ARG A 44 -5.94 -4.47 -1.93
CA ARG A 44 -6.60 -4.17 -3.21
C ARG A 44 -6.97 -2.69 -3.32
N ARG A 45 -7.62 -2.13 -2.30
CA ARG A 45 -7.97 -0.70 -2.27
C ARG A 45 -6.74 0.18 -2.38
N PHE A 46 -5.67 -0.18 -1.66
CA PHE A 46 -4.41 0.52 -1.71
C PHE A 46 -3.81 0.49 -3.12
N VAL A 47 -3.61 -0.68 -3.73
CA VAL A 47 -2.99 -0.76 -5.07
C VAL A 47 -3.83 -0.10 -6.16
N VAL A 48 -5.16 -0.16 -6.07
CA VAL A 48 -6.04 0.53 -7.03
C VAL A 48 -5.99 2.05 -6.86
N GLY A 49 -5.92 2.54 -5.62
CA GLY A 49 -5.85 3.98 -5.31
C GLY A 49 -4.44 4.57 -5.40
N TRP A 50 -3.40 3.75 -5.28
CA TRP A 50 -2.01 4.18 -5.29
C TRP A 50 -1.51 4.30 -6.72
N ALA A 51 -1.17 5.53 -7.12
CA ALA A 51 -0.36 5.91 -8.28
C ALA A 51 -0.43 4.93 -9.47
N SER A 52 -1.64 4.63 -9.95
CA SER A 52 -1.79 4.06 -11.28
C SER A 52 -1.15 5.03 -12.29
N PRO A 53 -0.68 4.58 -13.46
CA PRO A 53 -0.17 5.49 -14.49
C PRO A 53 -1.12 6.66 -14.76
N ALA A 54 -2.44 6.45 -14.65
CA ALA A 54 -3.46 7.49 -14.76
C ALA A 54 -3.46 8.47 -13.58
N ALA A 55 -3.35 8.00 -12.33
CA ALA A 55 -3.27 8.86 -11.15
C ALA A 55 -1.97 9.68 -11.13
N VAL A 56 -0.87 9.10 -11.61
CA VAL A 56 0.40 9.82 -11.81
C VAL A 56 0.24 10.89 -12.89
N ALA A 57 -0.33 10.54 -14.05
CA ALA A 57 -0.58 11.51 -15.12
C ALA A 57 -1.46 12.68 -14.65
N ALA A 58 -2.57 12.40 -13.96
CA ALA A 58 -3.45 13.43 -13.41
C ALA A 58 -2.74 14.37 -12.42
N ALA A 59 -1.90 13.82 -11.53
CA ALA A 59 -1.12 14.64 -10.59
C ALA A 59 -0.10 15.55 -11.31
N TYR A 60 0.49 15.08 -12.42
CA TYR A 60 1.37 15.93 -13.25
C TYR A 60 0.58 16.98 -14.03
N GLU A 61 -0.59 16.64 -14.59
CA GLU A 61 -1.48 17.59 -15.27
C GLU A 61 -1.89 18.73 -14.35
N GLU A 62 -2.31 18.42 -13.12
CA GLU A 62 -2.67 19.40 -12.09
C GLU A 62 -1.49 20.32 -11.74
N LEU A 63 -0.31 19.74 -11.48
CA LEU A 63 0.91 20.50 -11.19
C LEU A 63 1.31 21.44 -12.35
N PHE A 64 1.23 20.96 -13.60
CA PHE A 64 1.55 21.80 -14.76
C PHE A 64 0.55 22.92 -14.94
N GLY A 65 -0.75 22.67 -14.69
CA GLY A 65 -1.79 23.70 -14.69
C GLY A 65 -1.47 24.83 -13.70
N GLU A 66 -1.23 24.49 -12.43
CA GLU A 66 -0.89 25.47 -11.39
C GLU A 66 0.33 26.33 -11.74
N LEU A 67 1.37 25.70 -12.33
CA LEU A 67 2.60 26.40 -12.71
C LEU A 67 2.42 27.32 -13.92
N ILE A 68 1.55 26.97 -14.85
CA ILE A 68 1.21 27.83 -16.00
C ILE A 68 0.42 29.05 -15.50
N ASP A 69 -0.59 28.83 -14.67
CA ASP A 69 -1.45 29.91 -14.15
C ASP A 69 -0.68 30.95 -13.33
N ARG A 70 0.32 30.50 -12.54
CA ARG A 70 1.20 31.37 -11.73
C ARG A 70 2.16 32.24 -12.53
N ARG A 71 2.33 32.00 -13.83
CA ARG A 71 3.28 32.71 -14.70
C ARG A 71 2.59 33.75 -15.60
N SER A 72 1.27 33.74 -15.64
CA SER A 72 0.39 34.75 -16.26
C SER A 72 0.10 35.91 -15.30
#